data_AF-A0A0F2LV24-F1
#
_entry.id   AF-A0A0F2LV24-F1
#
_cell.length_a   1.000
_cell.length_b   1.000
_cell.length_c   1.000
_cell.angle_alpha   90.00
_cell.angle_beta   90.00
_cell.angle_gamma   90.00
#
_symmetry.space_group_name_H-M   'P 1'
#
loop_
_entity.id
_entity.type
_entity.pdbx_description
1 polymer ?
#
loop_
_entity_poly.entity_id
_entity_poly.type
_entity_poly.pdbx_seq_one_letter_code
_entity_poly.pdbx_strand_id
1 'polypeptide(L)'
;MAYRLGASSVLLVLTDKGNPSKLELYSISHNIVNLEYKLKIESLSLISDVKLKKAPRLPCIDKFECTELTGFLSSLNLLRFSKCRSFMDLLKQGSSCEIIFKDLKGEKLNPKMRLSICST
;
A
#
# COMPACT_ATOMS: atom_id res chain seq x y z
N MET A 1 -16.68 11.19 10.98
CA MET A 1 -17.03 10.83 9.58
C MET A 1 -16.83 9.35 9.32
N ALA A 2 -15.62 8.80 9.50
CA ALA A 2 -15.32 7.37 9.25
C ALA A 2 -16.22 6.37 10.02
N TYR A 3 -16.47 6.59 11.33
CA TYR A 3 -17.39 5.75 12.12
C TYR A 3 -18.80 5.69 11.53
N ARG A 4 -19.32 6.82 11.02
CA ARG A 4 -20.66 6.89 10.39
C ARG A 4 -20.72 6.11 9.07
N LEU A 5 -19.57 5.86 8.44
CA LEU A 5 -19.43 5.06 7.21
C LEU A 5 -19.16 3.58 7.50
N GLY A 6 -19.11 3.18 8.78
CA GLY A 6 -18.77 1.81 9.19
C GLY A 6 -17.31 1.43 8.92
N ALA A 7 -16.41 2.40 8.71
CA ALA A 7 -15.00 2.14 8.48
C ALA A 7 -14.27 1.82 9.79
N SER A 8 -13.53 0.71 9.82
CA SER A 8 -12.67 0.29 10.94
C SER A 8 -11.29 0.95 10.91
N SER A 9 -10.92 1.57 9.79
CA SER A 9 -9.58 2.11 9.55
C SER A 9 -9.65 3.37 8.68
N VAL A 10 -8.69 4.28 8.87
CA VAL A 10 -8.50 5.49 8.05
C VAL A 10 -7.05 5.57 7.60
N LEU A 11 -6.84 5.62 6.29
CA LEU A 11 -5.53 5.87 5.70
C LEU A 11 -5.44 7.35 5.29
N LEU A 12 -4.53 8.09 5.92
CA LEU A 12 -4.19 9.45 5.53
C LEU A 12 -2.97 9.43 4.60
N VAL A 13 -3.09 10.14 3.48
CA VAL A 13 -1.97 10.43 2.58
C VAL A 13 -1.53 11.86 2.84
N LEU A 14 -0.41 12.03 3.51
CA LEU A 14 0.17 13.34 3.79
C LEU A 14 1.06 13.77 2.63
N THR A 15 1.05 15.07 2.34
CA THR A 15 1.81 15.64 1.23
C THR A 15 2.89 16.59 1.71
N ASP A 16 4.01 16.64 1.01
CA ASP A 16 5.01 17.71 1.11
C ASP A 16 5.13 18.41 -0.25
N LYS A 17 4.98 19.74 -0.27
CA LYS A 17 4.98 20.57 -1.49
C LYS A 17 4.10 20.01 -2.62
N GLY A 18 2.92 19.49 -2.26
CA GLY A 18 1.96 18.91 -3.21
C GLY A 18 2.22 17.45 -3.63
N ASN A 19 3.32 16.84 -3.21
CA ASN A 19 3.63 15.44 -3.51
C ASN A 19 3.32 14.53 -2.30
N PRO A 20 2.70 13.35 -2.50
CA PRO A 20 2.54 12.36 -1.45
C PRO A 20 3.90 11.99 -0.83
N SER A 21 4.02 12.15 0.48
CA SER A 21 5.29 11.96 1.21
C SER A 21 5.18 10.98 2.37
N LYS A 22 4.01 10.84 2.99
CA LYS A 22 3.79 9.89 4.10
C LYS A 22 2.41 9.26 4.05
N LEU A 23 2.33 8.05 4.59
CA LEU A 23 1.09 7.35 4.87
C LEU A 23 0.95 7.17 6.38
N GLU A 24 -0.22 7.50 6.91
CA GLU A 24 -0.59 7.22 8.30
C GLU A 24 -1.87 6.38 8.32
N LEU A 25 -1.79 5.16 8.86
CA LEU A 25 -2.94 4.29 9.02
C LEU A 25 -3.39 4.33 10.47
N TYR A 26 -4.66 4.67 10.66
CA TYR A 26 -5.32 4.71 11.95
C TYR A 26 -6.37 3.63 12.05
N SER A 27 -6.46 2.94 13.19
CA SER A 27 -7.63 2.12 13.54
C SER A 27 -8.64 2.92 14.33
N ILE A 28 -9.91 2.55 14.15
CA ILE A 28 -11.07 3.18 14.80
C ILE A 28 -11.84 2.11 15.56
N SER A 29 -11.90 2.25 16.88
CA SER A 29 -12.67 1.36 17.75
C SER A 29 -13.38 2.18 18.82
N HIS A 30 -14.71 2.10 18.90
CA HIS A 30 -15.52 2.67 19.98
C HIS A 30 -15.15 4.14 20.35
N ASN A 31 -15.00 5.00 19.34
CA ASN A 31 -14.58 6.41 19.43
C ASN A 31 -13.10 6.69 19.77
N ILE A 32 -12.27 5.65 19.86
CA ILE A 32 -10.82 5.78 19.97
C ILE A 32 -10.22 5.71 18.55
N VAL A 33 -9.28 6.60 18.27
CA VAL A 33 -8.52 6.65 17.02
C VAL A 33 -7.04 6.47 17.36
N ASN A 34 -6.45 5.36 16.92
CA ASN A 34 -5.07 5.01 17.22
C ASN A 34 -4.24 4.96 15.94
N LEU A 35 -3.06 5.59 15.95
CA LEU A 35 -2.10 5.46 14.85
C LEU A 35 -1.44 4.07 14.92
N GLU A 36 -1.63 3.26 13.89
CA GLU A 36 -1.05 1.91 13.81
C GLU A 36 0.24 1.89 12.99
N TYR A 37 0.28 2.62 11.88
CA TYR A 37 1.43 2.65 10.99
C TYR A 37 1.73 4.06 10.51
N LYS A 38 3.02 4.37 10.45
CA LYS A 38 3.56 5.58 9.84
C LYS A 38 4.65 5.19 8.85
N LEU A 39 4.38 5.38 7.57
CA LEU A 39 5.28 5.03 6.48
C LEU A 39 5.67 6.29 5.72
N LYS A 40 6.93 6.36 5.30
CA LYS A 40 7.41 7.36 4.36
C LYS A 40 7.30 6.82 2.94
N ILE A 41 6.82 7.65 2.02
CA ILE A 41 6.78 7.37 0.58
C ILE A 41 8.12 7.84 0.02
N GLU A 42 9.00 6.89 -0.29
CA GLU A 42 10.31 7.17 -0.90
C GLU A 42 10.19 7.43 -2.40
N SER A 43 9.26 6.75 -3.07
CA SER A 43 8.91 7.01 -4.46
C SER A 43 7.51 6.49 -4.78
N LEU A 44 6.88 7.11 -5.78
CA LEU A 44 5.56 6.75 -6.27
C LEU A 44 5.51 7.01 -7.77
N SER A 45 4.96 6.06 -8.53
CA SER A 45 4.46 6.28 -9.88
C SER A 45 2.98 5.98 -9.92
N LEU A 46 2.24 6.83 -10.61
CA LEU A 46 0.80 6.75 -10.76
C LEU A 46 0.44 6.01 -12.04
N ILE A 47 -0.81 5.54 -12.11
CA ILE A 47 -1.37 4.97 -13.35
C ILE A 47 -1.37 6.00 -14.49
N SER A 48 -1.52 7.28 -14.15
CA SER A 48 -1.48 8.39 -15.11
C SER A 48 -0.12 8.59 -15.77
N ASP A 49 0.95 8.12 -15.15
CA ASP A 49 2.32 8.39 -15.60
C ASP A 49 2.74 7.48 -16.75
N VAL A 50 1.92 6.47 -17.08
CA VAL A 50 2.17 5.52 -18.16
C VAL A 50 1.09 5.53 -19.22
N LYS A 51 1.50 5.26 -20.46
CA LYS A 51 0.58 5.18 -21.62
C LYS A 51 -0.50 4.12 -21.42
N LEU A 52 -0.13 2.99 -20.83
CA LEU A 52 -1.03 1.85 -20.64
C LEU A 52 -1.66 1.90 -19.24
N LYS A 53 -2.87 2.47 -19.15
CA LYS A 53 -3.58 2.71 -17.87
C LYS A 53 -4.26 1.44 -17.33
N LYS A 54 -3.50 0.38 -17.10
CA LYS A 54 -3.98 -0.83 -16.43
C LYS A 54 -3.76 -0.70 -14.91
N ALA A 55 -4.84 -0.83 -14.14
CA ALA A 55 -4.78 -0.88 -12.68
C ALA A 55 -4.75 -2.34 -12.19
N PRO A 56 -4.04 -2.64 -11.08
CA PRO A 56 -4.16 -3.94 -10.42
C PRO A 56 -5.60 -4.17 -9.97
N ARG A 57 -6.08 -5.41 -10.11
CA ARG A 57 -7.41 -5.83 -9.68
C ARG A 57 -7.27 -7.09 -8.86
N LEU A 58 -7.75 -7.07 -7.62
CA LEU A 58 -7.67 -8.21 -6.71
C LEU A 58 -6.26 -8.82 -6.69
N PRO A 59 -5.22 -8.03 -6.34
CA PRO A 59 -3.85 -8.52 -6.34
C PRO A 59 -3.66 -9.60 -5.28
N CYS A 60 -3.00 -10.68 -5.64
CA CYS A 60 -2.48 -11.64 -4.68
C CYS A 60 -0.98 -11.47 -4.49
N ILE A 61 -0.50 -11.84 -3.31
CA ILE A 61 0.93 -11.84 -3.06
C ILE A 61 1.59 -12.93 -3.90
N ASP A 62 2.64 -12.55 -4.63
CA ASP A 62 3.49 -13.48 -5.36
C ASP A 62 4.87 -13.56 -4.71
N LYS A 63 5.59 -12.43 -4.61
CA LYS A 63 6.86 -12.34 -3.85
C LYS A 63 6.70 -11.52 -2.57
N PHE A 64 7.27 -12.01 -1.47
CA PHE A 64 7.16 -11.38 -0.16
C PHE A 64 8.49 -11.40 0.61
N GLU A 65 9.28 -10.34 0.46
CA GLU A 65 10.57 -10.15 1.14
C GLU A 65 10.49 -9.14 2.28
N CYS A 66 9.47 -8.28 2.25
CA CYS A 66 9.27 -7.18 3.19
C CYS A 66 8.29 -7.52 4.31
N THR A 67 8.75 -8.31 5.27
CA THR A 67 7.95 -8.73 6.43
C THR A 67 7.49 -7.56 7.30
N GLU A 68 8.22 -6.45 7.27
CA GLU A 68 7.91 -5.25 8.06
C GLU A 68 6.60 -4.57 7.61
N LEU A 69 6.17 -4.76 6.36
CA LEU A 69 4.90 -4.25 5.85
C LEU A 69 3.72 -5.23 6.01
N THR A 70 3.94 -6.44 6.53
CA THR A 70 2.88 -7.47 6.66
C THR A 70 1.68 -6.95 7.44
N GLY A 71 1.91 -6.33 8.59
CA GLY A 71 0.86 -5.83 9.46
C GLY A 71 0.07 -4.69 8.81
N PHE A 72 0.76 -3.76 8.14
CA PHE A 72 0.13 -2.67 7.39
C PHE A 72 -0.81 -3.21 6.29
N LEU A 73 -0.34 -4.16 5.49
CA LEU A 73 -1.11 -4.76 4.41
C LEU A 73 -2.28 -5.61 4.91
N SER A 74 -2.08 -6.32 6.03
CA SER A 74 -3.14 -7.06 6.71
C SER A 74 -4.26 -6.13 7.18
N SER A 75 -3.89 -5.00 7.79
CA SER A 75 -4.83 -4.00 8.31
C SER A 75 -5.67 -3.33 7.21
N LEU A 76 -5.17 -3.35 5.96
CA LEU A 76 -5.88 -2.88 4.77
C LEU A 76 -6.61 -4.00 4.01
N ASN A 77 -6.61 -5.24 4.50
CA ASN A 77 -7.14 -6.42 3.82
C ASN A 77 -6.55 -6.62 2.40
N LEU A 78 -5.27 -6.30 2.23
CA LEU A 78 -4.52 -6.42 0.97
C LEU A 78 -3.76 -7.75 0.87
N LEU A 79 -3.68 -8.54 1.94
CA LEU A 79 -3.14 -9.90 1.90
C LEU A 79 -4.18 -10.85 1.31
N ARG A 80 -4.08 -11.14 0.00
CA ARG A 80 -4.91 -12.14 -0.68
C ARG A 80 -4.06 -13.25 -1.29
N PHE A 81 -4.57 -14.47 -1.21
CA PHE A 81 -3.89 -15.67 -1.71
C PHE A 81 -4.72 -16.49 -2.70
N SER A 82 -5.97 -16.09 -2.99
CA SER A 82 -6.84 -16.77 -3.94
C SER A 82 -7.75 -15.82 -4.71
N LYS A 83 -8.34 -16.29 -5.82
CA LYS A 83 -9.24 -15.54 -6.72
C LYS A 83 -8.61 -14.24 -7.27
N CYS A 84 -7.31 -14.33 -7.59
CA CYS A 84 -6.46 -13.22 -8.02
C CYS A 84 -6.76 -12.79 -9.46
N ARG A 85 -6.70 -11.49 -9.76
CA ARG A 85 -6.68 -10.98 -11.16
C ARG A 85 -5.43 -10.16 -11.48
N SER A 86 -4.53 -10.06 -10.53
CA SER A 86 -3.18 -9.51 -10.65
C SER A 86 -2.32 -10.07 -9.52
N PHE A 87 -1.03 -9.79 -9.56
CA PHE A 87 -0.06 -10.12 -8.52
C PHE A 87 0.55 -8.87 -7.94
N MET A 88 1.03 -8.97 -6.69
CA MET A 88 1.75 -7.95 -5.96
C MET A 88 3.03 -8.58 -5.42
N ASP A 89 4.16 -7.98 -5.81
CA ASP A 89 5.47 -8.27 -5.26
C ASP A 89 5.81 -7.21 -4.22
N LEU A 90 6.36 -7.65 -3.09
CA LEU A 90 6.84 -6.83 -2.00
C LEU A 90 8.32 -7.12 -1.80
N LEU A 91 9.15 -6.37 -2.51
CA LEU A 91 10.58 -6.61 -2.63
C LEU A 91 11.37 -5.72 -1.69
N LYS A 92 12.42 -6.27 -1.08
CA LYS A 92 13.30 -5.49 -0.19
C LYS A 92 14.29 -4.68 -1.02
N GLN A 93 14.41 -3.39 -0.72
CA GLN A 93 15.29 -2.43 -1.38
C GLN A 93 16.02 -1.61 -0.30
N GLY A 94 17.13 -2.13 0.22
CA GLY A 94 17.83 -1.55 1.36
C GLY A 94 16.96 -1.54 2.61
N SER A 95 16.74 -0.36 3.19
CA SER A 95 15.83 -0.12 4.33
C SER A 95 14.38 0.19 3.92
N SER A 96 14.06 0.01 2.64
CA SER A 96 12.73 0.28 2.09
C SER A 96 12.15 -0.96 1.40
N CYS A 97 10.87 -0.89 1.13
CA CYS A 97 10.06 -1.93 0.54
C CYS A 97 9.40 -1.42 -0.74
N GLU A 98 9.65 -2.11 -1.84
CA GLU A 98 9.11 -1.77 -3.14
C GLU A 98 7.89 -2.64 -3.44
N ILE A 99 6.75 -1.98 -3.67
CA ILE A 99 5.49 -2.60 -4.07
C ILE A 99 5.37 -2.50 -5.59
N ILE A 100 5.34 -3.66 -6.25
CA ILE A 100 5.18 -3.78 -7.70
C ILE A 100 3.95 -4.63 -7.98
N PHE A 101 3.08 -4.17 -8.87
CA PHE A 101 1.98 -4.98 -9.35
C PHE A 101 2.31 -5.61 -10.71
N LYS A 102 1.76 -6.79 -10.97
CA LYS A 102 1.87 -7.49 -12.25
C LYS A 102 0.51 -8.02 -12.68
N ASP A 103 0.24 -8.11 -13.98
CA ASP A 103 -0.96 -8.80 -14.46
C ASP A 103 -0.76 -10.33 -14.47
N LEU A 104 -1.78 -11.08 -14.91
CA LEU A 104 -1.74 -12.54 -14.96
C LEU A 104 -0.66 -13.09 -15.91
N LYS A 105 -0.12 -12.28 -16.81
CA LYS A 105 0.97 -12.65 -17.72
C LYS A 105 2.35 -12.30 -17.13
N GLY A 106 2.39 -11.69 -15.94
CA GLY A 106 3.61 -11.21 -15.31
C GLY A 106 4.07 -9.82 -15.79
N GLU A 107 3.28 -9.13 -16.64
CA GLU A 107 3.63 -7.78 -17.09
C GLU A 107 3.47 -6.78 -15.95
N LYS A 108 4.47 -5.91 -15.74
CA LYS A 108 4.43 -4.88 -14.69
C LYS A 108 3.28 -3.89 -14.92
N LEU A 109 2.55 -3.61 -13.85
CA LEU A 109 1.45 -2.65 -13.79
C LEU A 109 1.84 -1.45 -12.93
N ASN A 110 1.16 -0.33 -13.17
CA ASN A 110 1.17 0.83 -12.26
C ASN A 110 -0.09 0.80 -11.37
N PRO A 111 -0.07 1.46 -10.19
CA PRO A 111 1.02 2.27 -9.64
C PRO A 111 2.20 1.42 -9.15
N LYS A 112 3.37 2.03 -8.98
CA LYS A 112 4.51 1.44 -8.26
C LYS A 112 4.83 2.34 -7.08
N MET A 113 5.18 1.76 -5.94
CA MET A 113 5.47 2.53 -4.74
C MET A 113 6.66 1.97 -3.99
N ARG A 114 7.45 2.84 -3.38
CA ARG A 114 8.49 2.46 -2.42
C ARG A 114 8.18 3.11 -1.08
N LEU A 115 8.10 2.28 -0.06
CA LEU A 115 7.75 2.67 1.31
C LEU A 115 8.87 2.32 2.28
N SER A 116 9.11 3.17 3.26
CA SER A 116 10.00 2.87 4.39
C SER A 116 9.24 3.10 5.70
N ILE A 117 9.55 2.31 6.73
CA ILE A 117 9.02 2.55 8.07
C ILE A 117 9.68 3.82 8.61
N CYS A 118 8.86 4.74 9.15
CA CYS A 118 9.41 5.87 9.86
C CYS A 118 10.03 5.37 11.16
N SER A 119 11.33 5.58 11.33
CA SER A 119 11.99 5.43 12.63
C SER A 119 11.29 6.34 13.63
N THR A 120 10.89 5.79 14.78
CA THR A 120 10.42 6.55 15.95
C THR A 120 11.51 7.44 16.50
#